data_AF-A0A6P8X5D3-F1
#
_entry.id   AF-A0A6P8X5D3-F1
#
_cell.length_a   1.000
_cell.length_b   1.000
_cell.length_c   1.000
_cell.angle_alpha   90.00
_cell.angle_beta   90.00
_cell.angle_gamma   90.00
#
_symmetry.space_group_name_H-M   'P 1'
#
loop_
_entity.id
_entity.type
_entity.pdbx_description
1 polymer ?
#
loop_
_entity_poly.entity_id
_entity_poly.type
_entity_poly.pdbx_seq_one_letter_code
_entity_poly.pdbx_strand_id
1 'polypeptide(L)'
;MKLAPFIGTSPRTIPRKINQRNDGQAAVIDSYAMTAIWKHKFGRIRVDPMAHTVIVGIVNENHHWMLVVMCPHEKKTLFLDPLGEGKGKTKVCLQSTRAFMWMKGCKVSGWTCSTLPHNRQQDSTSCGVLALKFAENILLGEAIEFETSQKAVHELRLDIATSLLRESDDLSRLCFYCGMEEQDEEHWVISYCTLQIKKISRNMFPDFINITFALVIATIFGIFSIN
;
A
#
# COMPACT_ATOMS: atom_id res chain seq x y z
N MET A 1 -12.85 29.57 12.41
CA MET A 1 -12.59 28.17 12.79
C MET A 1 -11.93 27.49 11.59
N LYS A 2 -10.60 27.32 11.61
CA LYS A 2 -9.86 26.75 10.47
C LYS A 2 -9.89 25.23 10.59
N LEU A 3 -10.60 24.57 9.69
CA LEU A 3 -10.56 23.11 9.52
C LEU A 3 -9.19 22.74 8.95
N ALA A 4 -8.45 21.86 9.63
CA ALA A 4 -7.24 21.27 9.11
C ALA A 4 -7.55 20.44 7.84
N PRO A 5 -6.62 20.31 6.87
CA PRO A 5 -6.90 19.61 5.64
C PRO A 5 -7.05 18.10 5.89
N PHE A 6 -8.10 17.53 5.31
CA PHE A 6 -8.39 16.09 5.21
C PHE A 6 -7.19 15.31 4.64
N ILE A 7 -6.70 14.29 5.35
CA ILE A 7 -5.67 13.36 4.85
C ILE A 7 -6.00 11.93 5.30
N GLY A 8 -6.40 11.09 4.35
CA GLY A 8 -6.42 9.64 4.51
C GLY A 8 -6.30 9.00 3.14
N THR A 9 -5.16 8.41 2.79
CA THR A 9 -4.83 8.05 1.39
C THR A 9 -4.28 6.63 1.20
N SER A 10 -4.31 6.12 -0.05
CA SER A 10 -3.78 4.79 -0.42
C SER A 10 -2.26 4.71 -0.35
N PRO A 11 -1.66 3.51 -0.15
CA PRO A 11 -0.22 3.37 0.06
C PRO A 11 0.63 3.78 -1.15
N ARG A 12 0.07 3.87 -2.37
CA ARG A 12 0.77 4.44 -3.54
C ARG A 12 0.61 5.97 -3.61
N THR A 13 -0.56 6.48 -3.21
CA THR A 13 -0.86 7.91 -3.21
C THR A 13 -0.07 8.64 -2.12
N ILE A 14 0.14 8.00 -0.97
CA ILE A 14 0.88 8.56 0.17
C ILE A 14 2.30 8.98 -0.28
N PRO A 15 3.18 8.09 -0.79
CA PRO A 15 4.51 8.53 -1.20
C PRO A 15 4.52 9.48 -2.38
N ARG A 16 3.53 9.43 -3.30
CA ARG A 16 3.42 10.44 -4.35
C ARG A 16 3.21 11.84 -3.75
N LYS A 17 2.28 11.98 -2.79
CA LYS A 17 1.99 13.25 -2.11
C LYS A 17 3.14 13.72 -1.21
N ILE A 18 3.80 12.81 -0.50
CA ILE A 18 5.00 13.14 0.29
C ILE A 18 6.16 13.54 -0.60
N ASN A 19 6.39 12.84 -1.70
CA ASN A 19 7.45 13.17 -2.66
C ASN A 19 7.22 14.53 -3.32
N GLN A 20 5.95 14.93 -3.53
CA GLN A 20 5.59 16.28 -3.98
C GLN A 20 5.84 17.37 -2.92
N ARG A 21 5.85 17.02 -1.63
CA ARG A 21 6.01 17.98 -0.52
C ARG A 21 7.44 18.05 0.03
N ASN A 22 8.22 16.97 -0.06
CA ASN A 22 9.46 16.78 0.70
C ASN A 22 10.62 16.21 -0.16
N ASP A 23 10.83 16.74 -1.36
CA ASP A 23 12.01 16.44 -2.23
C ASP A 23 12.20 14.97 -2.69
N GLY A 24 11.15 14.16 -2.68
CA GLY A 24 11.09 12.98 -3.57
C GLY A 24 11.85 11.71 -3.17
N GLN A 25 11.91 11.32 -1.90
CA GLN A 25 12.79 10.23 -1.45
C GLN A 25 12.08 9.00 -0.84
N ALA A 26 10.74 8.91 -0.89
CA ALA A 26 10.00 7.74 -0.41
C ALA A 26 9.70 6.75 -1.55
N ALA A 27 10.01 5.46 -1.35
CA ALA A 27 9.62 4.35 -2.22
C ALA A 27 8.54 3.48 -1.57
N VAL A 28 7.72 2.86 -2.42
CA VAL A 28 6.75 1.82 -2.02
C VAL A 28 7.13 0.49 -2.62
N ILE A 29 7.11 -0.54 -1.80
CA ILE A 29 7.07 -1.93 -2.25
C ILE A 29 5.64 -2.43 -2.03
N ASP A 30 5.03 -2.97 -3.08
CA ASP A 30 3.68 -3.53 -2.98
C ASP A 30 3.64 -4.70 -1.99
N SER A 31 2.45 -5.03 -1.52
CA SER A 31 2.31 -6.01 -0.44
C SER A 31 2.71 -7.44 -0.83
N TYR A 32 2.61 -7.80 -2.11
CA TYR A 32 3.05 -9.10 -2.58
C TYR A 32 4.58 -9.19 -2.54
N ALA A 33 5.25 -8.18 -3.09
CA ALA A 33 6.71 -8.09 -3.06
C ALA A 33 7.26 -7.95 -1.63
N MET A 34 6.62 -7.16 -0.77
CA MET A 34 7.03 -7.02 0.63
C MET A 34 6.83 -8.32 1.43
N THR A 35 5.74 -9.05 1.18
CA THR A 35 5.52 -10.37 1.76
C THR A 35 6.54 -11.40 1.23
N ALA A 36 6.96 -11.29 -0.03
CA ALA A 36 8.04 -12.10 -0.57
C ALA A 36 9.37 -11.81 0.15
N ILE A 37 9.72 -10.53 0.35
CA ILE A 37 10.88 -10.11 1.16
C ILE A 37 10.79 -10.70 2.57
N TRP A 38 9.64 -10.56 3.23
CA TRP A 38 9.37 -11.11 4.57
C TRP A 38 9.70 -12.61 4.64
N LYS A 39 9.39 -13.36 3.58
CA LYS A 39 9.64 -14.80 3.44
C LYS A 39 11.00 -15.14 2.82
N HIS A 40 11.95 -14.20 2.78
CA HIS A 40 13.28 -14.35 2.18
C HIS A 40 13.28 -14.71 0.67
N LYS A 41 12.23 -14.32 -0.05
CA LYS A 41 12.10 -14.50 -1.50
C LYS A 41 12.37 -13.18 -2.21
N PHE A 42 13.63 -12.97 -2.57
CA PHE A 42 14.12 -11.72 -3.18
C PHE A 42 14.04 -11.76 -4.70
N GLY A 43 12.83 -11.93 -5.27
CA GLY A 43 12.62 -11.91 -6.73
C GLY A 43 13.12 -10.61 -7.38
N ARG A 44 12.75 -10.36 -8.65
CA ARG A 44 13.16 -9.14 -9.39
C ARG A 44 12.43 -7.88 -8.91
N ILE A 45 12.59 -7.50 -7.64
CA ILE A 45 12.08 -6.27 -7.06
C ILE A 45 12.96 -5.13 -7.55
N ARG A 46 12.44 -4.21 -8.37
CA ARG A 46 13.19 -3.09 -8.95
C ARG A 46 13.11 -1.86 -8.05
N VAL A 47 13.85 -1.89 -6.95
CA VAL A 47 14.12 -0.71 -6.11
C VAL A 47 15.62 -0.62 -5.86
N ASP A 48 16.18 0.58 -5.95
CA ASP A 48 17.50 0.93 -5.43
C ASP A 48 17.31 1.52 -4.03
N PRO A 49 17.70 0.80 -2.96
CA PRO A 49 17.49 1.31 -1.62
C PRO A 49 18.22 2.62 -1.34
N MET A 50 19.43 2.81 -1.87
CA MET A 50 20.24 3.99 -1.52
C MET A 50 19.79 5.27 -2.25
N ALA A 51 18.88 5.16 -3.21
CA ALA A 51 18.22 6.30 -3.84
C ALA A 51 17.04 6.87 -3.02
N HIS A 52 16.69 6.24 -1.90
CA HIS A 52 15.49 6.56 -1.12
C HIS A 52 15.83 6.69 0.37
N THR A 53 15.30 7.74 1.02
CA THR A 53 15.40 7.87 2.48
C THR A 53 14.57 6.85 3.20
N VAL A 54 13.42 6.51 2.62
CA VAL A 54 12.46 5.61 3.23
C VAL A 54 11.85 4.69 2.17
N ILE A 55 11.75 3.42 2.51
CA ILE A 55 11.08 2.41 1.70
C ILE A 55 10.01 1.77 2.56
N VAL A 56 8.75 1.91 2.13
CA VAL A 56 7.60 1.43 2.89
C VAL A 56 6.97 0.25 2.18
N GLY A 57 6.55 -0.76 2.93
CA GLY A 57 5.71 -1.82 2.40
C GLY A 57 4.90 -2.51 3.48
N ILE A 58 3.80 -3.11 3.06
CA ILE A 58 2.87 -3.81 3.96
C ILE A 58 3.05 -5.32 3.76
N VAL A 59 3.30 -6.04 4.85
CA VAL A 59 3.36 -7.50 4.87
C VAL A 59 1.96 -8.04 5.11
N ASN A 60 1.58 -9.08 4.37
CA ASN A 60 0.40 -9.89 4.67
C ASN A 60 0.82 -11.31 5.05
N GLU A 61 0.62 -11.66 6.31
CA GLU A 61 0.87 -13.00 6.83
C GLU A 61 -0.43 -13.55 7.40
N ASN A 62 -1.00 -14.58 6.76
CA ASN A 62 -2.25 -15.24 7.18
C ASN A 62 -3.41 -14.25 7.42
N HIS A 63 -3.66 -13.36 6.45
CA HIS A 63 -4.69 -12.30 6.50
C HIS A 63 -4.43 -11.20 7.53
N HIS A 64 -3.26 -11.20 8.16
CA HIS A 64 -2.84 -10.14 9.07
C HIS A 64 -1.88 -9.17 8.38
N TRP A 65 -2.24 -7.89 8.40
CA TRP A 65 -1.50 -6.83 7.74
C TRP A 65 -0.60 -6.10 8.74
N MET A 66 0.69 -5.99 8.41
CA MET A 66 1.72 -5.35 9.24
C MET A 66 2.56 -4.39 8.41
N LEU A 67 3.08 -3.35 9.02
CA LEU A 67 3.89 -2.35 8.34
C LEU A 67 5.39 -2.62 8.53
N VAL A 68 6.14 -2.52 7.44
CA VAL A 68 7.60 -2.51 7.43
C VAL A 68 8.08 -1.23 6.76
N VAL A 69 8.91 -0.47 7.47
CA VAL A 69 9.56 0.74 6.95
C VAL A 69 11.06 0.54 7.04
N MET A 70 11.75 0.63 5.92
CA MET A 70 13.21 0.54 5.86
C MET A 70 13.78 1.93 5.63
N CYS A 71 14.80 2.29 6.41
CA CYS A 71 15.52 3.55 6.30
C CYS A 71 17.00 3.24 5.93
N PRO A 72 17.32 3.12 4.63
CA PRO A 72 18.63 2.66 4.14
C PRO A 72 19.83 3.43 4.71
N HIS A 73 19.73 4.77 4.71
CA HIS A 73 20.81 5.64 5.18
C HIS A 73 21.06 5.53 6.70
N GLU A 74 20.00 5.26 7.47
CA GLU A 74 20.06 5.12 8.93
C GLU A 74 20.37 3.69 9.39
N LYS A 75 20.40 2.74 8.45
CA LYS A 75 20.55 1.31 8.73
C LYS A 75 19.55 0.77 9.75
N LYS A 76 18.29 1.20 9.64
CA LYS A 76 17.23 0.77 10.54
C LYS A 76 16.00 0.33 9.77
N THR A 77 15.25 -0.56 10.40
CA THR A 77 13.90 -0.93 9.99
C THR A 77 12.95 -0.61 11.15
N LEU A 78 11.79 -0.02 10.84
CA LEU A 78 10.65 0.04 11.75
C LEU A 78 9.67 -1.07 11.39
N PHE A 79 9.23 -1.79 12.40
CA PHE A 79 8.19 -2.81 12.30
C PHE A 79 7.01 -2.39 13.17
N LEU A 80 5.81 -2.33 12.59
CA LEU A 80 4.58 -2.08 13.34
C LEU A 80 3.55 -3.16 13.05
N ASP A 81 3.00 -3.73 14.13
CA ASP A 81 1.97 -4.74 14.09
C ASP A 81 0.74 -4.17 14.81
N PRO A 82 -0.41 -3.94 14.13
CA PRO A 82 -1.62 -3.41 14.76
C PRO A 82 -2.09 -4.20 16.00
N LEU A 83 -1.76 -5.49 16.13
CA LEU A 83 -2.07 -6.33 17.30
C LEU A 83 -0.99 -6.28 18.40
N GLY A 84 0.12 -5.59 18.13
CA GLY A 84 1.30 -5.46 18.98
C GLY A 84 2.47 -6.33 18.50
N GLU A 85 3.69 -5.82 18.66
CA GLU A 85 4.89 -6.45 18.13
C GLU A 85 5.41 -7.56 19.05
N GLY A 86 5.35 -8.80 18.56
CA GLY A 86 6.02 -9.93 19.19
C GLY A 86 7.52 -9.97 18.86
N LYS A 87 8.37 -10.28 19.86
CA LYS A 87 9.84 -10.44 19.69
C LYS A 87 10.22 -11.34 18.51
N GLY A 88 9.44 -12.39 18.26
CA GLY A 88 9.64 -13.31 17.13
C GLY A 88 9.49 -12.61 15.78
N LYS A 89 8.40 -11.87 15.57
CA LYS A 89 8.15 -11.14 14.32
C LYS A 89 9.12 -9.99 14.12
N THR A 90 9.51 -9.27 15.18
CA THR A 90 10.56 -8.24 15.08
C THR A 90 11.89 -8.84 14.61
N LYS A 91 12.24 -10.05 15.09
CA LYS A 91 13.43 -10.77 14.62
C LYS A 91 13.32 -11.19 13.16
N VAL A 92 12.16 -11.68 12.73
CA VAL A 92 11.90 -11.99 11.31
C VAL A 92 12.05 -10.72 10.46
N CYS A 93 11.42 -9.62 10.85
CA CYS A 93 11.53 -8.35 10.16
C CYS A 93 12.98 -7.89 9.99
N LEU A 94 13.77 -7.95 11.08
CA LEU A 94 15.20 -7.64 11.04
C LEU A 94 15.94 -8.53 10.04
N GLN A 95 15.77 -9.84 10.12
CA GLN A 95 16.48 -10.79 9.27
C GLN A 95 16.11 -10.63 7.80
N SER A 96 14.82 -10.50 7.50
CA SER A 96 14.29 -10.38 6.13
C SER A 96 14.70 -9.07 5.48
N THR A 97 14.55 -7.93 6.17
CA THR A 97 14.95 -6.62 5.64
C THR A 97 16.46 -6.50 5.50
N ARG A 98 17.24 -6.99 6.48
CA ARG A 98 18.70 -7.03 6.40
C ARG A 98 19.18 -7.87 5.21
N ALA A 99 18.60 -9.05 5.01
CA ALA A 99 18.95 -9.91 3.88
C ALA A 99 18.60 -9.26 2.53
N PHE A 100 17.44 -8.61 2.44
CA PHE A 100 17.05 -7.85 1.26
C PHE A 100 18.03 -6.70 0.96
N MET A 101 18.40 -5.90 1.97
CA MET A 101 19.39 -4.82 1.82
C MET A 101 20.75 -5.35 1.36
N TRP A 102 21.20 -6.47 1.92
CA TRP A 102 22.44 -7.11 1.50
C TRP A 102 22.39 -7.58 0.05
N MET A 103 21.29 -8.21 -0.37
CA MET A 103 21.05 -8.62 -1.75
C MET A 103 21.04 -7.44 -2.73
N LYS A 104 20.70 -6.24 -2.25
CA LYS A 104 20.76 -4.99 -3.00
C LYS A 104 22.13 -4.31 -2.98
N GLY A 105 23.16 -4.95 -2.42
CA GLY A 105 24.52 -4.41 -2.34
C GLY A 105 24.73 -3.39 -1.21
N CYS A 106 23.78 -3.25 -0.28
CA CYS A 106 23.91 -2.31 0.83
C CYS A 106 24.82 -2.87 1.94
N LYS A 107 25.53 -1.98 2.64
CA LYS A 107 26.30 -2.35 3.85
C LYS A 107 25.33 -2.56 5.03
N VAL A 108 25.18 -3.80 5.46
CA VAL A 108 24.22 -4.19 6.50
C VAL A 108 24.79 -4.37 7.91
N SER A 109 26.08 -4.07 8.10
CA SER A 109 26.67 -4.05 9.45
C SER A 109 26.05 -2.92 10.27
N GLY A 110 25.59 -3.25 11.48
CA GLY A 110 24.85 -2.35 12.36
C GLY A 110 23.37 -2.18 12.00
N TRP A 111 22.82 -2.98 11.07
CA TRP A 111 21.40 -2.90 10.74
C TRP A 111 20.52 -3.33 11.91
N THR A 112 19.56 -2.50 12.31
CA THR A 112 18.68 -2.73 13.46
C THR A 112 17.20 -2.78 13.06
N CYS A 113 16.37 -3.32 13.95
CA CYS A 113 14.93 -3.26 13.82
C CYS A 113 14.34 -2.77 15.14
N SER A 114 13.53 -1.72 15.08
CA SER A 114 12.82 -1.15 16.22
C SER A 114 11.33 -1.08 15.95
N THR A 115 10.57 -0.80 16.99
CA THR A 115 9.12 -0.59 16.95
C THR A 115 8.82 0.79 17.52
N LEU A 116 7.58 1.26 17.42
CA LEU A 116 7.14 2.51 18.02
C LEU A 116 5.88 2.24 18.84
N PRO A 117 5.69 2.89 20.01
CA PRO A 117 4.46 2.77 20.77
C PRO A 117 3.25 3.19 19.93
N HIS A 118 2.18 2.39 19.98
CA HIS A 118 0.93 2.70 19.29
C HIS A 118 -0.26 2.04 20.00
N ASN A 119 -1.45 2.60 19.79
CA ASN A 119 -2.68 1.97 20.23
C ASN A 119 -2.94 0.68 19.45
N ARG A 120 -3.37 -0.37 20.15
CA ARG A 120 -3.64 -1.67 19.54
C ARG A 120 -5.03 -1.71 18.92
N GLN A 121 -5.15 -2.50 17.86
CA GLN A 121 -6.41 -2.88 17.26
C GLN A 121 -7.28 -3.66 18.26
N GLN A 122 -8.60 -3.47 18.16
CA GLN A 122 -9.59 -4.12 19.04
C GLN A 122 -10.52 -5.11 18.32
N ASP A 123 -10.36 -5.28 17.01
CA ASP A 123 -11.16 -6.17 16.17
C ASP A 123 -10.26 -7.12 15.34
N SER A 124 -10.84 -7.91 14.44
CA SER A 124 -10.13 -8.84 13.55
C SER A 124 -9.88 -8.32 12.13
N THR A 125 -10.38 -7.13 11.76
CA THR A 125 -10.48 -6.70 10.35
C THR A 125 -9.82 -5.36 10.04
N SER A 126 -9.30 -4.66 11.05
CA SER A 126 -8.80 -3.30 10.91
C SER A 126 -7.28 -3.19 10.77
N CYS A 127 -6.55 -4.30 10.81
CA CYS A 127 -5.09 -4.31 10.68
C CYS A 127 -4.61 -3.63 9.39
N GLY A 128 -5.33 -3.82 8.28
CA GLY A 128 -5.00 -3.16 7.01
C GLY A 128 -5.17 -1.64 7.05
N VAL A 129 -6.25 -1.15 7.66
CA VAL A 129 -6.53 0.29 7.81
C VAL A 129 -5.50 0.95 8.72
N LEU A 130 -5.17 0.29 9.83
CA LEU A 130 -4.21 0.79 10.80
C LEU A 130 -2.78 0.78 10.24
N ALA A 131 -2.39 -0.28 9.50
CA ALA A 131 -1.09 -0.32 8.82
C ALA A 131 -0.93 0.81 7.79
N LEU A 132 -2.00 1.17 7.08
CA LEU A 132 -2.01 2.33 6.18
C LEU A 132 -1.84 3.64 6.94
N LYS A 133 -2.57 3.82 8.04
CA LYS A 133 -2.49 5.05 8.83
C LYS A 133 -1.13 5.22 9.50
N PHE A 134 -0.52 4.13 9.96
CA PHE A 134 0.88 4.16 10.43
C PHE A 134 1.83 4.62 9.34
N ALA A 135 1.69 4.11 8.11
CA ALA A 135 2.54 4.50 7.00
C ALA A 135 2.39 5.99 6.66
N GLU A 136 1.15 6.47 6.61
CA GLU A 136 0.84 7.88 6.39
C GLU A 136 1.49 8.78 7.45
N ASN A 137 1.25 8.50 8.73
CA ASN A 137 1.76 9.32 9.81
C ASN A 137 3.30 9.30 9.88
N ILE A 138 3.93 8.15 9.67
CA ILE A 138 5.41 8.06 9.61
C ILE A 138 5.96 8.93 8.49
N LEU A 139 5.36 8.87 7.30
CA LEU A 139 5.85 9.61 6.15
C LEU A 139 5.57 11.12 6.24
N LEU A 140 4.54 11.52 6.99
CA LEU A 140 4.24 12.92 7.31
C LEU A 140 5.00 13.44 8.54
N GLY A 141 5.70 12.58 9.28
CA GLY A 141 6.34 12.94 10.54
C GLY A 141 5.34 13.24 11.67
N GLU A 142 4.15 12.66 11.59
CA GLU A 142 3.07 12.80 12.57
C GLU A 142 3.11 11.68 13.64
N ALA A 143 2.44 11.91 14.76
CA ALA A 143 2.31 10.91 15.83
C ALA A 143 1.56 9.66 15.34
N ILE A 144 2.04 8.48 15.68
CA ILE A 144 1.39 7.20 15.32
C ILE A 144 0.43 6.68 16.40
N GLU A 145 0.33 7.38 17.53
CA GLU A 145 -0.69 7.13 18.55
C GLU A 145 -1.96 7.88 18.18
N PHE A 146 -2.96 7.14 17.67
CA PHE A 146 -4.28 7.66 17.32
C PHE A 146 -5.37 6.72 17.81
N GLU A 147 -6.61 7.17 17.83
CA GLU A 147 -7.74 6.40 18.34
C GLU A 147 -8.00 5.15 17.49
N THR A 148 -8.12 3.98 18.15
CA THR A 148 -8.40 2.68 17.49
C THR A 148 -9.79 2.14 17.84
N SER A 149 -10.68 3.00 18.33
CA SER A 149 -12.09 2.66 18.56
C SER A 149 -12.78 2.33 17.23
N GLN A 150 -13.85 1.55 17.28
CA GLN A 150 -14.61 1.17 16.08
C GLN A 150 -15.09 2.40 15.29
N LYS A 151 -15.47 3.48 15.99
CA LYS A 151 -15.89 4.73 15.37
C LYS A 151 -14.72 5.39 14.62
N ALA A 152 -13.58 5.57 15.27
CA ALA A 152 -12.40 6.17 14.65
C ALA A 152 -11.91 5.37 13.44
N VAL A 153 -11.91 4.04 13.55
CA VAL A 153 -11.58 3.14 12.43
C VAL A 153 -12.58 3.26 11.27
N HIS A 154 -13.86 3.41 11.56
CA HIS A 154 -14.88 3.62 10.52
C HIS A 154 -14.64 4.95 9.78
N GLU A 155 -14.32 6.02 10.51
CA GLU A 155 -13.95 7.32 9.92
C GLU A 155 -12.69 7.19 9.06
N LEU A 156 -11.65 6.49 9.52
CA LEU A 156 -10.45 6.20 8.72
C LEU A 156 -10.78 5.44 7.42
N ARG A 157 -11.70 4.46 7.47
CA ARG A 157 -12.14 3.73 6.27
C ARG A 157 -12.83 4.65 5.28
N LEU A 158 -13.72 5.52 5.77
CA LEU A 158 -14.42 6.50 4.94
C LEU A 158 -13.44 7.50 4.30
N ASP A 159 -12.45 7.96 5.05
CA ASP A 159 -11.41 8.87 4.55
C ASP A 159 -10.57 8.22 3.45
N ILE A 160 -10.13 6.97 3.66
CA ILE A 160 -9.39 6.19 2.66
C ILE A 160 -10.23 6.01 1.39
N ALA A 161 -11.50 5.61 1.54
CA ALA A 161 -12.40 5.40 0.41
C ALA A 161 -12.63 6.70 -0.38
N THR A 162 -12.89 7.80 0.33
CA THR A 162 -13.11 9.12 -0.26
C THR A 162 -11.88 9.60 -1.03
N SER A 163 -10.69 9.44 -0.48
CA SER A 163 -9.47 9.85 -1.16
C SER A 163 -9.12 8.96 -2.34
N LEU A 164 -9.43 7.67 -2.28
CA LEU A 164 -9.28 6.78 -3.43
C LEU A 164 -10.18 7.20 -4.59
N LEU A 165 -11.44 7.54 -4.29
CA LEU A 165 -12.40 8.02 -5.29
C LEU A 165 -12.01 9.40 -5.86
N ARG A 166 -11.38 10.26 -5.04
CA ARG A 166 -10.89 11.57 -5.52
C ARG A 166 -9.66 11.47 -6.41
N GLU A 167 -8.84 10.43 -6.21
CA GLU A 167 -7.61 10.22 -6.97
C GLU A 167 -7.76 9.19 -8.09
N SER A 168 -8.94 8.56 -8.21
CA SER A 168 -9.24 7.69 -9.34
C SER A 168 -9.42 8.51 -10.61
N ASP A 169 -9.05 7.92 -11.74
CA ASP A 169 -9.23 8.55 -13.05
C ASP A 169 -10.71 8.85 -13.29
N ASP A 170 -10.97 9.99 -13.92
CA ASP A 170 -12.31 10.32 -14.40
C ASP A 170 -12.62 9.46 -15.62
N LEU A 171 -13.41 8.41 -15.41
CA LEU A 171 -13.85 7.50 -16.47
C LEU A 171 -15.11 7.99 -17.17
N SER A 172 -15.58 9.22 -16.91
CA SER A 172 -16.83 9.74 -17.48
C SER A 172 -16.85 9.76 -19.01
N ARG A 173 -15.67 9.77 -19.65
CA ARG A 173 -15.52 9.73 -21.12
C ARG A 173 -15.44 8.33 -21.70
N LEU A 174 -15.32 7.30 -20.85
CA LEU A 174 -15.19 5.92 -21.29
C LEU A 174 -16.53 5.19 -21.22
N CYS A 175 -16.83 4.44 -22.27
CA CYS A 175 -17.98 3.54 -22.26
C CYS A 175 -17.83 2.47 -21.18
N PHE A 176 -18.85 2.33 -20.32
CA PHE A 176 -18.87 1.33 -19.25
C PHE A 176 -18.69 -0.12 -19.73
N TYR A 177 -19.14 -0.43 -20.96
CA TYR A 177 -19.13 -1.80 -21.48
C TYR A 177 -17.81 -2.18 -22.18
N CYS A 178 -17.21 -1.25 -22.93
CA CYS A 178 -16.04 -1.54 -23.76
C CYS A 178 -14.76 -0.76 -23.38
N GLY A 179 -14.86 0.26 -22.52
CA GLY A 179 -13.74 1.07 -22.07
C GLY A 179 -13.14 1.99 -23.13
N MET A 180 -13.86 2.25 -24.23
CA MET A 180 -13.43 3.16 -25.30
C MET A 180 -13.96 4.57 -25.03
N GLU A 181 -13.18 5.60 -25.40
CA GLU A 181 -13.66 6.98 -25.40
C GLU A 181 -14.79 7.16 -26.44
N GLU A 182 -15.81 7.94 -26.10
CA GLU A 182 -16.81 8.37 -27.09
C GLU A 182 -16.09 9.14 -28.20
N GLN A 183 -16.01 8.55 -29.39
CA GLN A 183 -15.60 9.26 -30.59
C GLN A 183 -16.85 9.95 -31.15
N ASP A 184 -16.72 11.25 -31.42
CA ASP A 184 -17.72 12.07 -32.12
C ASP A 184 -17.89 11.61 -33.59
N GLU A 185 -18.28 10.37 -33.83
CA GLU A 185 -18.73 9.92 -35.15
C GLU A 185 -19.95 9.01 -34.99
N GLU A 186 -21.10 9.54 -35.44
CA GLU A 186 -22.35 8.82 -35.64
C GLU A 186 -22.11 7.54 -36.45
N HIS A 187 -21.93 6.38 -35.81
CA HIS A 187 -22.28 5.09 -36.43
C HIS A 187 -22.53 4.00 -35.39
N TRP A 188 -23.76 3.49 -35.42
CA TRP A 188 -24.34 2.52 -34.52
C TRP A 188 -23.71 1.13 -34.60
N VAL A 189 -23.37 0.57 -33.43
CA VAL A 189 -23.79 -0.74 -32.89
C VAL A 189 -23.51 -2.03 -33.71
N ILE A 190 -22.75 -2.92 -33.05
CA ILE A 190 -22.57 -4.38 -33.25
C ILE A 190 -21.71 -4.82 -34.45
N SER A 191 -20.43 -5.15 -34.20
CA SER A 191 -19.78 -6.24 -34.96
C SER A 191 -18.50 -6.88 -34.39
N TYR A 192 -17.92 -6.47 -33.25
CA TYR A 192 -16.63 -7.05 -32.83
C TYR A 192 -16.48 -7.43 -31.34
N CYS A 193 -17.57 -7.70 -30.62
CA CYS A 193 -17.47 -8.10 -29.21
C CYS A 193 -16.97 -9.53 -28.94
N THR A 194 -16.83 -10.41 -29.95
CA THR A 194 -16.41 -11.81 -29.68
C THR A 194 -14.95 -12.10 -30.04
N LEU A 195 -14.32 -11.29 -30.91
CA LEU A 195 -12.96 -11.55 -31.39
C LEU A 195 -11.85 -10.81 -30.63
N GLN A 196 -12.18 -9.83 -29.80
CA GLN A 196 -11.20 -9.03 -29.06
C GLN A 196 -10.96 -9.47 -27.60
N ILE A 197 -11.79 -10.36 -27.04
CA ILE A 197 -11.57 -10.88 -25.66
C ILE A 197 -10.20 -11.61 -25.55
N LYS A 198 -9.74 -12.28 -26.61
CA LYS A 198 -8.41 -12.92 -26.64
C LYS A 198 -7.24 -11.96 -26.89
N LYS A 199 -7.49 -10.76 -27.44
CA LYS A 199 -6.43 -9.77 -27.74
C LYS A 199 -6.30 -8.71 -26.65
N ILE A 200 -7.41 -8.31 -26.02
CA ILE A 200 -7.45 -7.37 -24.88
C ILE A 200 -6.79 -7.97 -23.63
N SER A 201 -6.94 -9.28 -23.41
CA SER A 201 -6.25 -9.99 -22.31
C SER A 201 -4.71 -9.94 -22.40
N ARG A 202 -4.13 -9.72 -23.60
CA ARG A 202 -2.66 -9.68 -23.78
C ARG A 202 -2.07 -8.27 -23.90
N ASN A 203 -2.86 -7.28 -24.33
CA ASN A 203 -2.33 -5.97 -24.68
C ASN A 203 -2.87 -4.78 -23.87
N MET A 204 -3.94 -4.94 -23.08
CA MET A 204 -4.55 -3.80 -22.36
C MET A 204 -4.03 -3.63 -20.91
N PHE A 205 -3.33 -4.61 -20.35
CA PHE A 205 -2.82 -4.53 -18.97
C PHE A 205 -1.46 -5.23 -18.77
N PRO A 206 -0.35 -4.76 -19.36
CA PRO A 206 0.98 -5.23 -18.94
C PRO A 206 1.34 -4.75 -17.51
N ASP A 207 0.75 -3.64 -17.04
CA ASP A 207 1.13 -2.97 -15.78
C ASP A 207 0.03 -2.88 -14.71
N PHE A 208 -1.17 -3.45 -14.98
CA PHE A 208 -2.34 -3.27 -14.12
C PHE A 208 -2.93 -4.62 -13.65
N ILE A 209 -2.09 -5.39 -12.98
CA ILE A 209 -2.55 -6.29 -11.92
C ILE A 209 -1.92 -5.78 -10.63
N ASN A 210 -2.32 -4.58 -10.22
CA ASN A 210 -2.14 -4.17 -8.84
C ASN A 210 -3.26 -4.76 -8.01
N ILE A 211 -2.99 -5.96 -7.50
CA ILE A 211 -3.72 -6.65 -6.44
C ILE A 211 -4.04 -5.73 -5.25
N THR A 212 -3.33 -4.59 -5.11
CA THR A 212 -3.63 -3.51 -4.15
C THR A 212 -4.99 -2.84 -4.38
N PHE A 213 -5.45 -2.63 -5.61
CA PHE A 213 -6.74 -1.96 -5.88
C PHE A 213 -7.92 -2.89 -5.57
N ALA A 214 -7.79 -4.17 -5.93
CA ALA A 214 -8.80 -5.19 -5.65
C ALA A 214 -8.89 -5.55 -4.15
N LEU A 215 -7.76 -5.60 -3.43
CA LEU A 215 -7.77 -5.89 -1.99
C LEU A 215 -8.28 -4.72 -1.16
N VAL A 216 -8.01 -3.47 -1.57
CA VAL A 216 -8.53 -2.30 -0.87
C VAL A 216 -10.04 -2.20 -1.06
N ILE A 217 -10.59 -2.46 -2.26
CA ILE A 217 -12.05 -2.58 -2.44
C ILE A 217 -12.64 -3.78 -1.67
N ALA A 218 -11.99 -4.96 -1.69
CA ALA A 218 -12.49 -6.12 -0.95
C ALA A 218 -12.51 -5.91 0.58
N THR A 219 -11.56 -5.12 1.12
CA THR A 219 -11.48 -4.80 2.55
C THR A 219 -12.38 -3.60 2.92
N ILE A 220 -12.68 -2.70 1.98
CA ILE A 220 -13.60 -1.57 2.17
C ILE A 220 -15.06 -2.03 2.12
N PHE A 221 -15.42 -2.99 1.26
CA PHE A 221 -16.81 -3.43 1.07
C PHE A 221 -17.20 -4.74 1.80
N GLY A 222 -16.28 -5.41 2.52
CA GLY A 222 -16.63 -6.62 3.28
C GLY A 222 -17.17 -7.78 2.42
N ILE A 223 -16.72 -7.91 1.17
CA ILE A 223 -17.31 -8.85 0.18
C ILE A 223 -16.89 -10.32 0.40
N PHE A 224 -16.10 -10.65 1.42
CA PHE A 224 -15.85 -12.05 1.79
C PHE A 224 -16.12 -12.31 3.27
N SER A 225 -17.41 -12.33 3.64
CA SER A 225 -17.92 -13.35 4.57
C SER A 225 -18.37 -14.53 3.72
N ILE A 226 -17.52 -15.55 3.58
CA ILE A 226 -17.98 -16.87 3.16
C ILE A 226 -18.13 -17.69 4.45
N ASN A 227 -19.36 -18.12 4.70
CA ASN A 227 -19.73 -19.12 5.72
C ASN A 227 -18.95 -20.42 5.53
#